data_AF-A0A540NKE4-F1
#
_entry.id   AF-A0A540NKE4-F1
#
_cell.length_a   1.000
_cell.length_b   1.000
_cell.length_c   1.000
_cell.angle_alpha   90.00
_cell.angle_beta   90.00
_cell.angle_gamma   90.00
#
_symmetry.space_group_name_H-M   'P 1'
#
loop_
_entity.id
_entity.type
_entity.pdbx_description
1 polymer ?
#
loop_
_entity_poly.entity_id
_entity_poly.type
_entity_poly.pdbx_seq_one_letter_code
_entity_poly.pdbx_strand_id
1 'polypeptide(L)'
;MGDSSSASYIHMVQHLIEKCLIYHMTKEECMEALSKHANIQPVITSTVWNELEKVNKEFFEAYEESQNKGDRMSEEETSQLIQKMISDSKDSDD
;
A
#
# COMPACT_ATOMS: atom_id res chain seq x y z
N MET A 1 -8.64 30.58 24.07
CA MET A 1 -7.60 29.75 23.42
C MET A 1 -7.93 28.31 23.75
N GLY A 2 -8.86 27.72 23.01
CA GLY A 2 -9.54 26.50 23.42
C GLY A 2 -10.24 25.90 22.22
N ASP A 3 -9.46 25.50 21.21
CA ASP A 3 -10.00 25.02 19.93
C ASP A 3 -8.99 24.22 19.10
N SER A 4 -7.75 24.01 19.56
CA SER A 4 -6.66 23.49 18.72
C SER A 4 -6.19 22.05 19.05
N SER A 5 -6.96 21.25 19.79
CA SER A 5 -6.46 19.93 20.25
C SER A 5 -6.84 18.76 19.33
N SER A 6 -8.10 18.68 18.87
CA SER A 6 -8.59 17.52 18.10
C SER A 6 -8.30 17.61 16.61
N ALA A 7 -8.56 18.76 15.97
CA ALA A 7 -8.30 18.95 14.54
C ALA A 7 -6.80 18.83 14.22
N SER A 8 -5.94 19.43 15.05
CA SER A 8 -4.49 19.32 14.91
C SER A 8 -3.99 17.88 15.07
N TYR A 9 -4.58 17.11 15.98
CA TYR A 9 -4.26 15.69 16.14
C TYR A 9 -4.69 14.87 14.92
N ILE A 10 -5.89 15.09 14.39
CA ILE A 10 -6.37 14.40 13.19
C ILE A 10 -5.49 14.72 11.98
N HIS A 11 -5.11 16.00 11.78
CA HIS A 11 -4.19 16.38 10.71
C HIS A 11 -2.80 15.74 10.86
N MET A 12 -2.29 15.61 12.09
CA MET A 12 -1.04 14.90 12.35
C MET A 12 -1.16 13.42 11.96
N VAL A 13 -2.25 12.75 12.34
CA VAL A 13 -2.50 11.34 11.97
C VAL A 13 -2.63 11.19 10.47
N GLN A 14 -3.39 12.08 9.79
CA GLN A 14 -3.50 12.10 8.34
C GLN A 14 -2.13 12.24 7.66
N HIS A 15 -1.31 13.18 8.11
CA HIS A 15 0.02 13.38 7.54
C HIS A 15 0.90 12.13 7.67
N LEU A 16 0.79 11.42 8.80
CA LEU A 16 1.53 10.17 8.99
C LEU A 16 1.00 9.04 8.09
N ILE A 17 -0.32 8.97 7.88
CA ILE A 17 -0.94 8.05 6.91
C ILE A 17 -0.45 8.34 5.48
N GLU A 18 -0.40 9.60 5.07
CA GLU A 18 0.13 10.01 3.76
C GLU A 18 1.59 9.55 3.57
N LYS A 19 2.41 9.62 4.62
CA LYS A 19 3.78 9.08 4.57
C LYS A 19 3.79 7.56 4.43
N CYS A 20 2.92 6.84 5.14
CA CYS A 20 2.79 5.39 4.98
C CYS A 20 2.37 5.01 3.55
N LEU A 21 1.47 5.78 2.93
CA LEU A 21 1.07 5.59 1.53
C LEU A 21 2.24 5.78 0.57
N ILE A 22 3.10 6.77 0.79
CA ILE A 22 4.32 6.97 -0.02
C ILE A 22 5.27 5.77 0.09
N TYR A 23 5.33 5.13 1.26
CA TYR A 23 6.12 3.91 1.47
C TYR A 23 5.45 2.64 0.96
N HIS A 24 4.37 2.74 0.19
CA HIS A 24 3.64 1.60 -0.34
C HIS A 24 3.16 0.63 0.76
N MET A 25 2.83 1.14 1.95
CA MET A 25 2.30 0.31 3.03
C MET A 25 0.80 0.02 2.84
N THR A 26 0.41 -1.21 3.17
CA THR A 26 -0.99 -1.58 3.36
C THR A 26 -1.58 -0.88 4.58
N LYS A 27 -2.91 -0.94 4.70
CA LYS A 27 -3.62 -0.38 5.86
C LYS A 27 -3.20 -1.06 7.16
N GLU A 28 -3.04 -2.39 7.17
CA GLU A 28 -2.55 -3.12 8.33
C GLU A 28 -1.15 -2.68 8.75
N GLU A 29 -0.22 -2.59 7.80
CA GLU A 29 1.15 -2.14 8.07
C GLU A 29 1.20 -0.70 8.57
N CYS A 30 0.36 0.18 8.01
CA CYS A 30 0.21 1.55 8.48
C CYS A 30 -0.28 1.61 9.94
N MET A 31 -1.29 0.79 10.30
CA MET A 31 -1.79 0.70 11.67
C MET A 31 -0.71 0.21 12.65
N GLU A 32 0.03 -0.84 12.29
CA GLU A 32 1.10 -1.37 13.13
C GLU A 32 2.24 -0.36 13.29
N ALA A 33 2.71 0.24 12.19
CA ALA A 33 3.78 1.21 12.20
C ALA A 33 3.44 2.44 13.07
N LEU A 34 2.23 2.97 12.93
CA LEU A 34 1.80 4.13 13.72
C LEU A 34 1.57 3.79 15.19
N SER A 35 1.08 2.59 15.49
CA SER A 35 0.98 2.12 16.87
C SER A 35 2.35 1.96 17.52
N LYS A 36 3.32 1.38 16.81
CA LYS A 36 4.64 1.06 17.35
C LYS A 36 5.56 2.28 17.45
N HIS A 37 5.56 3.14 16.44
CA HIS A 37 6.51 4.24 16.31
C HIS A 37 5.97 5.60 16.76
N ALA A 38 4.65 5.80 16.69
CA ALA A 38 4.01 7.06 17.05
C ALA A 38 3.03 6.93 18.24
N ASN A 39 2.87 5.72 18.81
CA ASN A 39 1.97 5.45 19.92
C ASN A 39 0.51 5.86 19.64
N ILE A 40 0.07 5.77 18.38
CA ILE A 40 -1.30 6.06 17.95
C ILE A 40 -2.11 4.77 18.03
N GLN A 41 -3.31 4.82 18.64
CA GLN A 41 -4.14 3.63 18.70
C GLN A 41 -4.57 3.18 17.29
N PRO A 42 -4.48 1.88 16.95
CA PRO A 42 -4.85 1.38 15.61
C PRO A 42 -6.26 1.79 15.17
N VAL A 43 -7.21 1.87 16.11
CA VAL A 43 -8.59 2.32 15.83
C VAL A 43 -8.65 3.76 15.31
N ILE A 44 -7.77 4.64 15.79
CA ILE A 44 -7.68 6.04 15.33
C ILE A 44 -7.16 6.06 13.90
N THR A 45 -6.04 5.39 13.64
CA THR A 45 -5.47 5.25 12.28
C THR A 45 -6.48 4.67 11.31
N SER A 46 -7.15 3.56 11.69
CA SER A 46 -8.18 2.91 10.87
C SER A 46 -9.33 3.85 10.55
N THR A 47 -9.80 4.62 11.53
CA THR A 47 -10.89 5.58 11.35
C THR A 47 -10.49 6.68 10.36
N VAL A 48 -9.33 7.31 10.56
CA VAL A 48 -8.85 8.39 9.67
C VAL A 48 -8.59 7.85 8.26
N TRP A 49 -7.99 6.66 8.13
CA TRP A 49 -7.79 5.99 6.85
C TRP A 49 -9.11 5.76 6.11
N ASN A 50 -10.12 5.22 6.78
CA ASN A 50 -11.44 4.98 6.17
C ASN A 50 -12.08 6.27 5.66
N GLU A 51 -11.96 7.37 6.40
CA GLU A 51 -12.50 8.66 5.96
C GLU A 51 -11.71 9.22 4.77
N LEU A 52 -10.39 9.06 4.75
CA LEU A 52 -9.54 9.43 3.60
C LEU A 52 -9.90 8.63 2.35
N GLU A 53 -10.16 7.33 2.49
CA GLU A 53 -10.58 6.44 1.41
C GLU A 53 -11.92 6.85 0.81
N LYS A 54 -12.89 7.19 1.68
CA LYS A 54 -14.22 7.65 1.24
C LYS A 54 -14.15 8.95 0.43
N VAL A 55 -13.32 9.91 0.84
CA VAL A 55 -13.22 11.21 0.16
C VAL A 55 -12.27 11.21 -1.04
N ASN A 56 -11.36 10.23 -1.13
CA ASN A 56 -10.38 10.09 -2.21
C ASN A 56 -10.45 8.72 -2.91
N LYS A 57 -11.66 8.23 -3.20
CA LYS A 57 -11.91 6.86 -3.68
C LYS A 57 -11.02 6.45 -4.87
N GLU A 58 -10.93 7.30 -5.89
CA GLU A 58 -10.14 7.02 -7.10
C GLU A 58 -8.65 6.83 -6.82
N PHE A 59 -8.10 7.58 -5.85
CA PHE A 59 -6.71 7.42 -5.44
C PHE A 59 -6.47 6.08 -4.75
N PHE A 60 -7.34 5.70 -3.81
CA PHE A 60 -7.19 4.46 -3.05
C PHE A 60 -7.42 3.22 -3.92
N GLU A 61 -8.35 3.27 -4.88
CA GLU A 61 -8.53 2.18 -5.87
C GLU A 61 -7.27 1.97 -6.70
N ALA A 62 -6.69 3.04 -7.24
CA ALA A 62 -5.43 2.96 -8.01
C ALA A 62 -4.24 2.52 -7.12
N TYR A 63 -4.22 2.96 -5.87
CA TYR A 63 -3.20 2.58 -4.90
C TYR A 63 -3.26 1.08 -4.60
N GLU A 64 -4.44 0.52 -4.30
CA GLU A 64 -4.62 -0.92 -4.08
C GLU A 64 -4.27 -1.75 -5.33
N GLU A 65 -4.63 -1.27 -6.53
CA GLU A 65 -4.24 -1.94 -7.77
C GLU A 65 -2.71 -1.95 -7.95
N SER A 66 -2.03 -0.85 -7.59
CA SER A 66 -0.57 -0.74 -7.66
C SER A 66 0.14 -1.66 -6.65
N GLN A 67 -0.44 -1.84 -5.47
CA GLN A 67 0.07 -2.77 -4.44
C GLN A 67 0.06 -4.22 -4.95
N ASN A 68 -1.01 -4.61 -5.65
CA ASN A 68 -1.14 -5.95 -6.23
C ASN A 68 -0.14 -6.19 -7.38
N LYS A 69 0.23 -5.13 -8.09
CA LYS A 69 1.24 -5.17 -9.18
C LYS A 69 2.69 -5.08 -8.67
N GLY A 70 2.89 -4.88 -7.38
CA GLY A 70 4.20 -4.59 -6.78
C GLY A 70 5.23 -5.72 -6.83
N ASP A 71 4.84 -7.01 -6.92
CA ASP A 71 5.85 -8.10 -7.02
C ASP A 71 5.29 -9.49 -7.36
N ARG A 72 4.28 -9.60 -8.24
CA ARG A 72 3.91 -10.90 -8.82
C ARG A 72 3.83 -10.76 -10.32
N MET A 73 4.81 -11.33 -11.03
CA MET A 73 4.56 -11.78 -12.41
C MET A 73 3.28 -12.61 -12.36
N SER A 74 2.36 -12.39 -13.31
CA SER A 74 1.21 -13.28 -13.44
C SER A 74 1.72 -14.74 -13.53
N GLU A 75 0.96 -15.69 -13.00
CA GLU A 75 1.25 -17.12 -13.20
C GLU A 75 1.42 -17.44 -14.69
N GLU A 76 0.67 -16.71 -15.54
CA GLU A 76 0.76 -16.78 -17.00
C GLU A 76 2.09 -16.23 -17.54
N GLU A 77 2.55 -15.08 -17.03
CA GLU A 77 3.83 -14.48 -17.42
C GLU A 77 5.02 -15.36 -16.99
N THR A 78 4.93 -15.94 -15.80
CA THR A 78 5.93 -16.88 -15.28
C THR A 78 5.99 -18.15 -16.13
N SER A 79 4.82 -18.70 -16.48
CA SER A 79 4.72 -19.90 -17.32
C SER A 79 5.25 -19.66 -18.73
N GLN A 80 4.95 -18.50 -19.32
CA GLN A 80 5.46 -18.11 -20.64
C GLN A 80 6.98 -17.95 -20.66
N LEU A 81 7.55 -17.35 -19.61
CA LEU A 81 9.00 -17.17 -19.50
C LEU A 81 9.74 -18.52 -19.37
N ILE A 82 9.19 -19.45 -18.58
CA ILE A 82 9.73 -20.81 -18.46
C ILE A 82 9.67 -21.55 -19.80
N GLN A 83 8.54 -21.50 -20.52
CA GLN A 83 8.43 -22.14 -21.84
C GLN A 83 9.45 -21.60 -22.84
N LYS A 84 9.65 -20.28 -22.86
CA LYS A 84 10.60 -19.63 -23.78
C LYS A 84 12.04 -20.09 -23.56
N MET A 85 12.48 -20.21 -22.31
CA MET A 85 13.84 -20.71 -22.00
C MET A 85 14.07 -22.16 -22.44
N ILE A 86 13.02 -23.00 -22.37
CA ILE A 86 13.08 -24.40 -22.82
C ILE A 86 13.20 -24.48 -24.34
N SER A 87 12.47 -23.63 -25.08
CA SER A 87 12.53 -23.57 -26.54
C SER A 87 13.89 -23.10 -27.06
N ASP A 88 14.43 -22.01 -26.51
CA ASP A 88 15.71 -21.43 -26.97
C ASP A 88 16.90 -22.40 -26.74
N SER A 89 16.80 -23.30 -25.77
CA SER A 89 17.83 -24.30 -25.47
C SER A 89 17.81 -25.52 -26.41
N LYS A 90 16.78 -25.66 -27.25
CA LYS A 90 16.60 -26.83 -28.14
C LYS A 90 17.12 -26.60 -29.57
N ASP A 91 17.45 -25.38 -29.93
CA ASP A 91 17.88 -24.96 -31.28
C ASP A 91 19.42 -24.86 -31.45
N SER A 92 20.21 -25.39 -30.50
CA SER A 92 21.69 -25.30 -30.54
C SER A 92 22.42 -26.60 -30.96
N ASP A 93 21.70 -27.62 -31.41
CA ASP A 93 22.27 -28.94 -31.80
C ASP A 93 22.13 -29.24 -33.31
N ASP A 94 22.45 -28.30 -34.21
CA ASP A 94 22.65 -28.58 -35.65
C ASP A 94 23.91 -27.87 -36.21
#